data_AF-A0A1I4QQG5-F1
#
_entry.id   AF-A0A1I4QQG5-F1
#
_cell.length_a   1.000
_cell.length_b   1.000
_cell.length_c   1.000
_cell.angle_alpha   90.00
_cell.angle_beta   90.00
_cell.angle_gamma   90.00
#
_symmetry.space_group_name_H-M   'P 1'
#
loop_
_entity.id
_entity.type
_entity.pdbx_description
1 polymer ?
#
loop_
_entity_poly.entity_id
_entity_poly.type
_entity_poly.pdbx_seq_one_letter_code
_entity_poly.pdbx_strand_id
1 'polypeptide(L)'
;MNRFLYMLLITLLLLTGCGGGGNNAGNQESDGYEGTKKMVSDILKTDEGKKAITEVLSSDDMQQTYVIESKVIKDAVTETLSSDKGKKFWEKMFQDPKFVESFAKALQDKQKDVTKSLMSDSEYQKKLMEVLKNPEMEKQTMSQLTSQEFRGHLEKVMEETFDSPMFQAKISDLLLKAAKEMKPSSSGGGGSGSGSGESSGGSGGGGQQQEKEQEGQDKQQQGN
;
A
#
# COMPACT_ATOMS: atom_id res chain seq x y z
N MET A 1 92.53 -50.10 -31.90
CA MET A 1 91.65 -48.99 -32.32
C MET A 1 90.87 -49.27 -33.61
N ASN A 2 91.47 -49.87 -34.65
CA ASN A 2 90.83 -49.98 -35.97
C ASN A 2 89.64 -50.96 -36.08
N ARG A 3 89.47 -51.89 -35.13
CA ARG A 3 88.33 -52.84 -35.14
C ARG A 3 87.01 -52.24 -34.63
N PHE A 4 87.08 -51.23 -33.77
CA PHE A 4 85.91 -50.54 -33.23
C PHE A 4 85.28 -49.59 -34.28
N LEU A 5 86.12 -49.03 -35.16
CA LEU A 5 85.73 -48.12 -36.23
C LEU A 5 84.93 -48.84 -37.34
N TYR A 6 85.25 -50.11 -37.63
CA TYR A 6 84.46 -50.93 -38.57
C TYR A 6 83.08 -51.33 -38.02
N MET A 7 82.95 -51.54 -36.71
CA MET A 7 81.66 -51.87 -36.09
C MET A 7 80.71 -50.66 -36.07
N LEU A 8 81.26 -49.45 -35.85
CA LEU A 8 80.50 -48.20 -35.87
C LEU A 8 80.06 -47.80 -37.29
N LEU A 9 80.87 -48.11 -38.32
CA LEU A 9 80.54 -47.88 -39.73
C LEU A 9 79.40 -48.78 -40.24
N ILE A 10 79.35 -50.03 -39.79
CA ILE A 10 78.27 -50.99 -40.15
C ILE A 10 76.94 -50.64 -39.49
N THR A 11 76.98 -50.08 -38.28
CA THR A 11 75.78 -49.66 -37.54
C THR A 11 75.13 -48.42 -38.17
N LEU A 12 75.93 -47.54 -38.79
CA LEU A 12 75.43 -46.35 -39.49
C LEU A 12 74.73 -46.68 -40.82
N LEU A 13 75.12 -47.78 -41.50
CA LEU A 13 74.50 -48.22 -42.75
C LEU A 13 73.12 -48.87 -42.56
N LEU A 14 72.81 -49.37 -41.35
CA LEU A 14 71.54 -50.03 -41.05
C LEU A 14 70.42 -49.04 -40.66
N LEU A 15 70.74 -47.78 -40.38
CA LEU A 15 69.77 -46.73 -40.01
C LEU A 15 69.17 -45.98 -41.22
N THR A 16 69.75 -46.12 -42.42
CA THR A 16 69.20 -45.53 -43.66
C THR A 16 68.27 -46.47 -44.44
N GLY A 17 67.88 -47.61 -43.85
CA GLY A 17 67.07 -48.65 -44.50
C GLY A 17 65.56 -48.62 -44.22
N CYS A 18 65.06 -47.72 -43.37
CA CYS A 18 63.62 -47.54 -43.15
C CYS A 18 63.08 -46.40 -44.01
N GLY A 19 63.15 -46.58 -45.32
CA GLY A 19 62.65 -45.65 -46.33
C GLY A 19 62.18 -46.43 -47.56
N GLY A 20 60.93 -46.89 -47.52
CA GLY A 20 60.29 -47.67 -48.58
C GLY A 20 58.78 -47.73 -48.39
N GLY A 21 58.09 -46.63 -48.73
CA GLY A 21 56.63 -46.52 -48.76
C GLY A 21 56.25 -45.11 -49.19
N GLY A 22 55.93 -44.94 -50.48
CA GLY A 22 55.84 -43.65 -51.15
C GLY A 22 54.59 -42.81 -50.83
N ASN A 23 54.61 -41.66 -51.51
CA ASN A 23 53.57 -40.64 -51.69
C ASN A 23 53.44 -39.51 -50.67
N ASN A 24 53.74 -38.30 -51.20
CA ASN A 24 53.20 -36.99 -50.85
C ASN A 24 53.62 -36.34 -49.53
N ALA A 25 54.90 -35.93 -49.48
CA ALA A 25 55.28 -34.70 -48.78
C ALA A 25 55.09 -33.51 -49.73
N GLY A 26 53.89 -32.94 -49.70
CA GLY A 26 53.55 -31.73 -50.44
C GLY A 26 52.07 -31.42 -50.31
N ASN A 27 51.72 -30.54 -49.36
CA ASN A 27 50.41 -29.90 -49.23
C ASN A 27 49.29 -30.71 -48.53
N GLN A 28 49.54 -31.31 -47.36
CA GLN A 28 48.51 -32.02 -46.59
C GLN A 28 48.54 -31.76 -45.07
N GLU A 29 48.77 -30.52 -44.65
CA GLU A 29 48.49 -30.08 -43.26
C GLU A 29 47.28 -29.13 -43.17
N SER A 30 46.90 -28.50 -44.30
CA SER A 30 45.72 -27.62 -44.39
C SER A 30 44.41 -28.36 -44.73
N ASP A 31 44.47 -29.48 -45.47
CA ASP A 31 43.28 -30.24 -45.87
C ASP A 31 42.75 -31.18 -44.76
N GLY A 32 43.64 -31.66 -43.89
CA GLY A 32 43.23 -32.46 -42.72
C GLY A 32 42.48 -31.62 -41.68
N TYR A 33 42.91 -30.36 -41.46
CA TYR A 33 42.27 -29.48 -40.50
C TYR A 33 40.92 -28.96 -41.00
N GLU A 34 40.84 -28.47 -42.24
CA GLU A 34 39.54 -28.04 -42.82
C GLU A 34 38.61 -29.23 -43.06
N GLY A 35 39.14 -30.41 -43.42
CA GLY A 35 38.37 -31.66 -43.50
C GLY A 35 37.83 -32.11 -42.15
N THR A 36 38.64 -32.09 -41.09
CA THR A 36 38.22 -32.43 -39.72
C THR A 36 37.23 -31.41 -39.18
N LYS A 37 37.44 -30.12 -39.43
CA LYS A 37 36.51 -29.04 -39.05
C LYS A 37 35.15 -29.18 -39.74
N LYS A 38 35.14 -29.55 -41.02
CA LYS A 38 33.91 -29.83 -41.76
C LYS A 38 33.20 -31.07 -41.20
N MET A 39 33.95 -32.14 -40.93
CA MET A 39 33.41 -33.36 -40.30
C MET A 39 32.80 -33.07 -38.91
N VAL A 40 33.49 -32.29 -38.06
CA VAL A 40 32.95 -31.88 -36.75
C VAL A 40 31.74 -30.97 -36.90
N SER A 41 31.76 -30.02 -37.83
CA SER A 41 30.60 -29.14 -38.13
C SER A 41 29.38 -29.95 -38.59
N ASP A 42 29.60 -30.96 -39.41
CA ASP A 42 28.54 -31.83 -39.91
C ASP A 42 28.01 -32.75 -38.81
N ILE A 43 28.88 -33.33 -37.95
CA ILE A 43 28.48 -34.09 -36.75
C ILE A 43 27.63 -33.24 -35.81
N LEU A 44 28.01 -32.00 -35.52
CA LEU A 44 27.24 -31.09 -34.66
C LEU A 44 25.86 -30.74 -35.26
N LYS A 45 25.74 -30.73 -36.60
CA LYS A 45 24.48 -30.45 -37.30
C LYS A 45 23.60 -31.68 -37.47
N THR A 46 24.15 -32.89 -37.38
CA THR A 46 23.36 -34.13 -37.40
C THR A 46 22.38 -34.20 -36.23
N ASP A 47 21.33 -34.99 -36.40
CA ASP A 47 20.32 -35.18 -35.36
C ASP A 47 20.90 -35.86 -34.12
N GLU A 48 21.93 -36.68 -34.27
CA GLU A 48 22.68 -37.29 -33.17
C GLU A 48 23.51 -36.26 -32.41
N GLY A 49 24.20 -35.34 -33.11
CA GLY A 49 24.93 -34.23 -32.48
C GLY A 49 23.99 -33.29 -31.71
N LYS A 50 22.85 -32.92 -32.29
CA LYS A 50 21.82 -32.13 -31.59
C LYS A 50 21.24 -32.84 -30.38
N LYS A 51 20.98 -34.15 -30.48
CA LYS A 51 20.48 -34.97 -29.35
C LYS A 51 21.52 -35.05 -28.23
N ALA A 52 22.78 -35.32 -28.55
CA ALA A 52 23.86 -35.40 -27.58
C ALA A 52 24.08 -34.04 -26.86
N ILE A 53 24.04 -32.93 -27.59
CA ILE A 53 24.11 -31.59 -26.98
C ILE A 53 22.88 -31.33 -26.11
N THR A 54 21.69 -31.72 -26.56
CA THR A 54 20.46 -31.54 -25.79
C THR A 54 20.48 -32.36 -24.49
N GLU A 55 20.99 -33.59 -24.54
CA GLU A 55 21.14 -34.48 -23.37
C GLU A 55 22.15 -33.91 -22.38
N VAL A 56 23.29 -33.41 -22.87
CA VAL A 56 24.29 -32.74 -22.04
C VAL A 56 23.74 -31.43 -21.46
N LEU A 57 23.04 -30.60 -22.23
CA LEU A 57 22.39 -29.37 -21.74
C LEU A 57 21.20 -29.65 -20.82
N SER A 58 20.62 -30.86 -20.86
CA SER A 58 19.54 -31.28 -19.97
C SER A 58 20.06 -31.89 -18.66
N SER A 59 21.38 -32.10 -18.54
CA SER A 59 21.98 -32.52 -17.27
C SER A 59 21.99 -31.37 -16.27
N ASP A 60 21.63 -31.65 -15.02
CA ASP A 60 21.53 -30.66 -13.94
C ASP A 60 22.83 -29.85 -13.76
N ASP A 61 23.98 -30.51 -13.88
CA ASP A 61 25.31 -29.90 -13.75
C ASP A 61 25.60 -28.84 -14.83
N MET A 62 25.13 -29.07 -16.06
CA MET A 62 25.27 -28.12 -17.18
C MET A 62 24.23 -27.01 -17.12
N GLN A 63 22.99 -27.30 -16.70
CA GLN A 63 21.95 -26.28 -16.52
C GLN A 63 22.35 -25.25 -15.46
N GLN A 64 22.92 -25.68 -14.34
CA GLN A 64 23.41 -24.75 -13.31
C GLN A 64 24.54 -23.85 -13.80
N THR A 65 25.36 -24.33 -14.73
CA THR A 65 26.50 -23.57 -15.28
C THR A 65 26.06 -22.60 -16.39
N TYR A 66 25.03 -22.95 -17.19
CA TYR A 66 24.55 -22.15 -18.33
C TYR A 66 23.42 -21.18 -17.97
N VAL A 67 22.56 -21.51 -16.98
CA VAL A 67 21.43 -20.67 -16.53
C VAL A 67 21.89 -19.47 -15.67
N ILE A 68 23.18 -19.14 -15.66
CA ILE A 68 23.73 -17.97 -14.97
C ILE A 68 24.43 -17.02 -15.95
N GLU A 69 23.87 -16.80 -17.15
CA GLU A 69 24.09 -15.51 -17.81
C GLU A 69 23.31 -14.41 -17.07
N SER A 70 23.89 -13.98 -15.95
CA SER A 70 23.28 -13.04 -15.00
C SER A 70 22.75 -11.76 -15.64
N LYS A 71 23.39 -11.28 -16.71
CA LYS A 71 22.99 -10.06 -17.40
C LYS A 71 21.73 -10.27 -18.25
N VAL A 72 21.67 -11.30 -19.09
CA VAL A 72 20.51 -11.55 -19.96
C VAL A 72 19.27 -11.90 -19.14
N ILE A 73 19.43 -12.68 -18.07
CA ILE A 73 18.32 -13.02 -17.16
C ILE A 73 17.86 -11.79 -16.39
N LYS A 74 18.78 -10.98 -15.85
CA LYS A 74 18.42 -9.73 -15.15
C LYS A 74 17.72 -8.75 -16.08
N ASP A 75 18.22 -8.60 -17.30
CA ASP A 75 17.63 -7.70 -18.31
C ASP A 75 16.23 -8.20 -18.70
N ALA A 76 16.07 -9.50 -18.98
CA ALA A 76 14.78 -10.10 -19.32
C ALA A 76 13.76 -10.04 -18.17
N VAL A 77 14.18 -10.27 -16.92
CA VAL A 77 13.32 -10.14 -15.73
C VAL A 77 12.93 -8.69 -15.51
N THR A 78 13.89 -7.76 -15.62
CA THR A 78 13.65 -6.33 -15.45
C THR A 78 12.71 -5.80 -16.52
N GLU A 79 12.94 -6.17 -17.78
CA GLU A 79 12.08 -5.82 -18.91
C GLU A 79 10.69 -6.41 -18.73
N THR A 80 10.57 -7.69 -18.38
CA THR A 80 9.28 -8.35 -18.18
C THR A 80 8.50 -7.69 -17.05
N LEU A 81 9.12 -7.45 -15.89
CA LEU A 81 8.46 -6.84 -14.73
C LEU A 81 8.14 -5.36 -14.92
N SER A 82 8.98 -4.61 -15.65
CA SER A 82 8.78 -3.17 -15.90
C SER A 82 7.92 -2.88 -17.13
N SER A 83 7.72 -3.87 -18.01
CA SER A 83 6.88 -3.74 -19.19
C SER A 83 5.39 -3.65 -18.84
N ASP A 84 4.60 -3.21 -19.81
CA ASP A 84 3.14 -3.22 -19.68
C ASP A 84 2.56 -4.63 -19.54
N LYS A 85 3.28 -5.68 -19.98
CA LYS A 85 2.89 -7.07 -19.70
C LYS A 85 3.05 -7.39 -18.21
N GLY A 86 4.13 -6.92 -17.59
CA GLY A 86 4.35 -7.01 -16.14
C GLY A 86 3.26 -6.29 -15.35
N LYS A 87 2.90 -5.06 -15.74
CA LYS A 87 1.78 -4.32 -15.12
C LYS A 87 0.46 -5.10 -15.21
N LYS A 88 0.10 -5.60 -16.39
CA LYS A 88 -1.10 -6.44 -16.59
C LYS A 88 -1.07 -7.74 -15.77
N PHE A 89 0.11 -8.33 -15.60
CA PHE A 89 0.27 -9.49 -14.72
C PHE A 89 -0.04 -9.11 -13.27
N TRP A 90 0.57 -8.04 -12.76
CA TRP A 90 0.29 -7.55 -11.41
C TRP A 90 -1.19 -7.18 -11.21
N GLU A 91 -1.82 -6.48 -12.16
CA GLU A 91 -3.25 -6.18 -12.12
C GLU A 91 -4.12 -7.43 -11.98
N LYS A 92 -3.80 -8.50 -12.72
CA LYS A 92 -4.50 -9.80 -12.61
C LYS A 92 -4.23 -10.48 -11.26
N MET A 93 -2.99 -10.44 -10.78
CA MET A 93 -2.64 -11.04 -9.48
C MET A 93 -3.33 -10.33 -8.32
N PHE A 94 -3.46 -9.00 -8.37
CA PHE A 94 -4.21 -8.22 -7.37
C PHE A 94 -5.73 -8.40 -7.45
N GLN A 95 -6.26 -9.09 -8.47
CA GLN A 95 -7.66 -9.53 -8.52
C GLN A 95 -7.87 -10.90 -7.87
N ASP A 96 -6.81 -11.68 -7.61
CA ASP A 96 -6.90 -12.96 -6.91
C ASP A 96 -6.89 -12.75 -5.38
N PRO A 97 -7.98 -13.06 -4.66
CA PRO A 97 -8.04 -12.87 -3.20
C PRO A 97 -6.96 -13.64 -2.44
N LYS A 98 -6.57 -14.84 -2.90
CA LYS A 98 -5.54 -15.65 -2.21
C LYS A 98 -4.16 -15.01 -2.32
N PHE A 99 -3.88 -14.45 -3.50
CA PHE A 99 -2.66 -13.70 -3.71
C PHE A 99 -2.65 -12.43 -2.87
N VAL A 100 -3.73 -11.65 -2.90
CA VAL A 100 -3.85 -10.40 -2.12
C VAL A 100 -3.72 -10.67 -0.62
N GLU A 101 -4.34 -11.72 -0.11
CA GLU A 101 -4.23 -12.11 1.30
C GLU A 101 -2.76 -12.45 1.66
N SER A 102 -2.10 -13.26 0.86
CA SER A 102 -0.71 -13.65 1.08
C SER A 102 0.23 -12.46 0.98
N PHE A 103 0.01 -11.58 0.00
CA PHE A 103 0.78 -10.35 -0.19
C PHE A 103 0.58 -9.37 0.97
N ALA A 104 -0.67 -9.16 1.40
CA ALA A 104 -0.99 -8.30 2.53
C ALA A 104 -0.39 -8.83 3.84
N LYS A 105 -0.47 -10.16 4.09
CA LYS A 105 0.17 -10.80 5.25
C LYS A 105 1.68 -10.62 5.24
N ALA A 106 2.33 -10.79 4.09
CA ALA A 106 3.78 -10.59 3.97
C ALA A 106 4.20 -9.14 4.23
N LEU A 107 3.36 -8.16 3.88
CA LEU A 107 3.63 -6.74 4.10
C LEU A 107 3.12 -6.19 5.44
N GLN A 108 2.33 -6.96 6.20
CA GLN A 108 1.59 -6.46 7.36
C GLN A 108 2.49 -5.75 8.38
N ASP A 109 3.62 -6.35 8.74
CA ASP A 109 4.54 -5.79 9.72
C ASP A 109 5.20 -4.50 9.20
N LYS A 110 5.64 -4.49 7.94
CA LYS A 110 6.22 -3.29 7.32
C LYS A 110 5.19 -2.18 7.14
N GLN A 111 3.96 -2.52 6.78
CA GLN A 111 2.86 -1.57 6.66
C GLN A 111 2.53 -0.95 8.02
N LYS A 112 2.57 -1.74 9.10
CA LYS A 112 2.38 -1.24 10.48
C LYS A 112 3.49 -0.28 10.88
N ASP A 113 4.74 -0.61 10.58
CA ASP A 113 5.89 0.24 10.88
C ASP A 113 5.79 1.57 10.11
N VAL A 114 5.55 1.52 8.80
CA VAL A 114 5.34 2.73 7.97
C VAL A 114 4.18 3.57 8.50
N THR A 115 3.05 2.94 8.84
CA THR A 115 1.87 3.64 9.35
C THR A 115 2.18 4.34 10.69
N LYS A 116 2.87 3.66 11.61
CA LYS A 116 3.29 4.25 12.89
C LYS A 116 4.26 5.43 12.69
N SER A 117 5.21 5.28 11.78
CA SER A 117 6.14 6.35 11.45
C SER A 117 5.41 7.56 10.83
N LEU A 118 4.48 7.32 9.92
CA LEU A 118 3.64 8.37 9.32
C LEU A 118 2.76 9.07 10.34
N MET A 119 2.25 8.38 11.37
CA MET A 119 1.50 9.06 12.45
C MET A 119 2.31 10.12 13.19
N SER A 120 3.64 10.03 13.17
CA SER A 120 4.54 11.03 13.75
C SER A 120 4.96 12.12 12.75
N ASP A 121 4.62 11.95 11.48
CA ASP A 121 4.94 12.90 10.42
C ASP A 121 3.92 14.05 10.39
N SER A 122 4.42 15.27 10.28
CA SER A 122 3.58 16.48 10.35
C SER A 122 2.65 16.66 9.16
N GLU A 123 3.04 16.21 7.96
CA GLU A 123 2.19 16.31 6.77
C GLU A 123 1.07 15.26 6.82
N TYR A 124 1.40 14.05 7.24
CA TYR A 124 0.41 12.99 7.44
C TYR A 124 -0.60 13.37 8.53
N GLN A 125 -0.14 13.93 9.65
CA GLN A 125 -1.03 14.44 10.71
C GLN A 125 -1.98 15.52 10.21
N LYS A 126 -1.53 16.44 9.35
CA LYS A 126 -2.40 17.46 8.74
C LYS A 126 -3.51 16.82 7.91
N LYS A 127 -3.16 15.87 7.04
CA LYS A 127 -4.15 15.12 6.25
C LYS A 127 -5.10 14.32 7.13
N LEU A 128 -4.60 13.73 8.22
CA LEU A 128 -5.44 13.02 9.18
C LEU A 128 -6.42 13.96 9.89
N MET A 129 -5.99 15.18 10.25
CA MET A 129 -6.88 16.19 10.80
C MET A 129 -7.96 16.64 9.81
N GLU A 130 -7.66 16.71 8.51
CA GLU A 130 -8.66 16.98 7.48
C GLU A 130 -9.71 15.86 7.43
N VAL A 131 -9.28 14.59 7.50
CA VAL A 131 -10.19 13.44 7.58
C VAL A 131 -11.06 13.50 8.84
N LEU A 132 -10.50 13.89 9.99
CA LEU A 132 -11.23 14.02 11.25
C LEU A 132 -12.22 15.19 11.28
N LYS A 133 -12.06 16.19 10.41
CA LYS A 133 -12.96 17.34 10.29
C LYS A 133 -14.14 17.10 9.34
N ASN A 134 -14.39 15.85 8.95
CA ASN A 134 -15.53 15.55 8.10
C ASN A 134 -16.87 15.72 8.87
N PRO A 135 -18.00 15.96 8.18
CA PRO A 135 -19.29 16.19 8.83
C PRO A 135 -19.80 15.02 9.70
N GLU A 136 -19.39 13.79 9.40
CA GLU A 136 -19.81 12.62 10.18
C GLU A 136 -19.08 12.57 11.54
N MET A 137 -17.79 12.87 11.53
CA MET A 137 -16.99 13.03 12.76
C MET A 137 -17.49 14.22 13.59
N GLU A 138 -17.92 15.31 12.96
CA GLU A 138 -18.53 16.44 13.64
C GLU A 138 -19.83 16.04 14.34
N LYS A 139 -20.73 15.32 13.66
CA LYS A 139 -21.97 14.79 14.27
C LYS A 139 -21.68 13.86 15.43
N GLN A 140 -20.72 12.94 15.27
CA GLN A 140 -20.33 12.03 16.34
C GLN A 140 -19.78 12.81 17.55
N THR A 141 -18.93 13.80 17.30
CA THR A 141 -18.38 14.68 18.34
C THR A 141 -19.51 15.45 19.04
N MET A 142 -20.48 15.98 18.30
CA MET A 142 -21.63 16.69 18.86
C MET A 142 -22.54 15.77 19.69
N SER A 143 -22.74 14.53 19.26
CA SER A 143 -23.43 13.50 20.04
C SER A 143 -22.72 13.23 21.36
N GLN A 144 -21.38 13.11 21.34
CA GLN A 144 -20.58 12.94 22.55
C GLN A 144 -20.64 14.16 23.48
N LEU A 145 -20.57 15.38 22.94
CA LEU A 145 -20.69 16.62 23.74
C LEU A 145 -22.09 16.82 24.32
N THR A 146 -23.12 16.26 23.70
CA THR A 146 -24.51 16.34 24.21
C THR A 146 -24.90 15.13 25.07
N SER A 147 -23.99 14.17 25.24
CA SER A 147 -24.18 12.98 26.07
C SER A 147 -24.36 13.31 27.55
N GLN A 148 -25.03 12.42 28.28
CA GLN A 148 -25.25 12.59 29.72
C GLN A 148 -23.94 12.66 30.52
N GLU A 149 -22.92 11.90 30.10
CA GLU A 149 -21.59 11.93 30.73
C GLU A 149 -20.93 13.30 30.59
N PHE A 150 -20.96 13.87 29.38
CA PHE A 150 -20.38 15.20 29.17
C PHE A 150 -21.20 16.30 29.85
N ARG A 151 -22.53 16.19 29.89
CA ARG A 151 -23.38 17.10 30.66
C ARG A 151 -23.05 17.10 32.14
N GLY A 152 -22.84 15.92 32.75
CA GLY A 152 -22.43 15.84 34.16
C GLY A 152 -21.05 16.48 34.42
N HIS A 153 -20.11 16.39 33.47
CA HIS A 153 -18.86 17.13 33.56
C HIS A 153 -19.08 18.65 33.41
N LEU A 154 -19.95 19.05 32.48
CA LEU A 154 -20.29 20.45 32.24
C LEU A 154 -20.98 21.08 33.46
N GLU A 155 -21.88 20.36 34.14
CA GLU A 155 -22.52 20.80 35.38
C GLU A 155 -21.48 21.07 36.47
N LYS A 156 -20.53 20.16 36.70
CA LYS A 156 -19.44 20.38 37.66
C LYS A 156 -18.58 21.59 37.31
N VAL A 157 -18.21 21.75 36.04
CA VAL A 157 -17.45 22.93 35.59
C VAL A 157 -18.25 24.22 35.81
N MET A 158 -19.57 24.19 35.60
CA MET A 158 -20.45 25.32 35.90
C MET A 158 -20.51 25.62 37.40
N GLU A 159 -20.69 24.61 38.24
CA GLU A 159 -20.66 24.75 39.71
C GLU A 159 -19.35 25.37 40.18
N GLU A 160 -18.20 24.84 39.74
CA GLU A 160 -16.87 25.39 40.05
C GLU A 160 -16.70 26.83 39.54
N THR A 161 -17.27 27.15 38.37
CA THR A 161 -17.23 28.50 37.81
C THR A 161 -18.05 29.47 38.66
N PHE A 162 -19.25 29.07 39.08
CA PHE A 162 -20.13 29.86 39.95
C PHE A 162 -19.54 30.07 41.34
N ASP A 163 -18.84 29.07 41.87
CA ASP A 163 -18.14 29.14 43.15
C ASP A 163 -16.85 29.96 43.09
N SER A 164 -16.37 30.31 41.88
CA SER A 164 -15.17 31.12 41.77
C SER A 164 -15.41 32.54 42.33
N PRO A 165 -14.49 33.07 43.16
CA PRO A 165 -14.65 34.39 43.78
C PRO A 165 -14.86 35.52 42.76
N MET A 166 -14.26 35.40 41.57
CA MET A 166 -14.44 36.36 40.49
C MET A 166 -15.89 36.36 39.97
N PHE A 167 -16.50 35.19 39.82
CA PHE A 167 -17.86 35.06 39.32
C PHE A 167 -18.89 35.43 40.39
N GLN A 168 -18.68 35.03 41.65
CA GLN A 168 -19.49 35.47 42.78
C GLN A 168 -19.49 36.99 42.93
N ALA A 169 -18.33 37.64 42.76
CA ALA A 169 -18.23 39.10 42.78
C ALA A 169 -18.99 39.75 41.63
N LYS A 170 -18.92 39.19 40.41
CA LYS A 170 -19.70 39.67 39.26
C LYS A 170 -21.20 39.53 39.46
N ILE A 171 -21.66 38.38 39.98
CA ILE A 171 -23.07 38.16 40.31
C ILE A 171 -23.52 39.18 41.36
N SER A 172 -22.71 39.39 42.40
CA SER A 172 -23.01 40.35 43.46
C SER A 172 -23.12 41.79 42.93
N ASP A 173 -22.19 42.22 42.07
CA ASP A 173 -22.25 43.54 41.42
C ASP A 173 -23.47 43.68 40.50
N LEU A 174 -23.82 42.63 39.76
CA LEU A 174 -25.01 42.60 38.91
C LEU A 174 -26.30 42.73 39.72
N LEU A 175 -26.41 42.01 40.84
CA LEU A 175 -27.54 42.09 41.77
C LEU A 175 -27.65 43.49 42.40
N LEU A 176 -26.52 44.09 42.79
CA LEU A 176 -26.50 45.46 43.31
C LEU A 176 -26.91 46.50 42.28
N LYS A 177 -26.52 46.34 41.00
CA LYS A 177 -26.97 47.21 39.91
C LYS A 177 -28.47 47.04 39.64
N ALA A 178 -28.96 45.81 39.53
CA ALA A 178 -30.38 45.54 39.34
C ALA A 178 -31.23 46.08 40.50
N ALA A 179 -30.76 45.98 41.75
CA ALA A 179 -31.43 46.55 42.91
C ALA A 179 -31.43 48.10 42.91
N LYS A 180 -30.39 48.74 42.36
CA LYS A 180 -30.35 50.20 42.16
C LYS A 180 -31.31 50.65 41.05
N GLU A 181 -31.47 49.87 39.99
CA GLU A 181 -32.39 50.14 38.89
C GLU A 181 -33.87 49.84 39.26
N MET A 182 -34.11 48.83 40.11
CA MET A 182 -35.45 48.53 40.66
C MET A 182 -35.88 49.43 41.81
N LYS A 183 -35.01 50.31 42.32
CA LYS A 183 -35.41 51.28 43.33
C LYS A 183 -36.43 52.24 42.71
N PRO A 184 -37.68 52.28 43.20
CA PRO A 184 -38.67 53.17 42.61
C PRO A 184 -38.20 54.61 42.82
N SER A 185 -38.29 55.41 41.76
CA SER A 185 -38.34 56.87 41.88
C SER A 185 -39.58 57.24 42.69
N SER A 186 -39.52 57.11 44.01
CA SER A 186 -40.56 57.63 44.88
C SER A 186 -40.30 59.10 45.13
N SER A 187 -40.92 59.93 44.30
CA SER A 187 -41.42 61.22 44.71
C SER A 187 -42.67 61.54 43.90
N GLY A 188 -43.84 61.47 44.54
CA GLY A 188 -45.05 62.14 44.05
C GLY A 188 -46.38 61.40 44.21
N GLY A 189 -47.06 61.65 45.34
CA GLY A 189 -48.49 61.98 45.36
C GLY A 189 -49.50 60.82 45.43
N GLY A 190 -50.24 60.77 46.54
CA GLY A 190 -51.29 59.78 46.80
C GLY A 190 -52.65 60.06 46.14
N GLY A 191 -53.63 59.25 46.53
CA GLY A 191 -55.04 59.46 46.18
C GLY A 191 -55.87 58.20 46.33
N SER A 192 -56.63 58.13 47.42
CA SER A 192 -57.73 57.19 47.67
C SER A 192 -58.72 57.11 46.50
N GLY A 193 -59.34 55.95 46.29
CA GLY A 193 -60.48 55.83 45.38
C GLY A 193 -61.09 54.44 45.35
N SER A 194 -62.18 54.28 46.11
CA SER A 194 -63.05 53.11 46.20
C SER A 194 -63.77 52.78 44.89
N GLY A 195 -64.10 51.50 44.70
CA GLY A 195 -65.46 51.11 44.28
C GLY A 195 -65.66 50.58 42.87
N SER A 196 -66.25 49.37 42.83
CA SER A 196 -67.15 48.84 41.77
C SER A 196 -66.51 48.53 40.42
N GLY A 197 -66.86 47.48 39.69
CA GLY A 197 -67.97 46.54 39.76
C GLY A 197 -68.15 46.00 38.33
N GLU A 198 -68.25 44.68 38.24
CA GLU A 198 -69.05 43.92 37.27
C GLU A 198 -68.81 44.00 35.75
N SER A 199 -69.13 42.84 35.14
CA SER A 199 -69.50 42.63 33.74
C SER A 199 -68.35 42.53 32.74
N SER A 200 -68.36 41.68 31.72
CA SER A 200 -69.19 40.56 31.26
C SER A 200 -68.74 40.32 29.83
N GLY A 201 -68.75 39.07 29.38
CA GLY A 201 -68.73 38.72 27.97
C GLY A 201 -67.33 38.69 27.36
N GLY A 202 -66.96 37.66 26.60
CA GLY A 202 -67.77 36.59 26.07
C GLY A 202 -67.12 36.11 24.78
N SER A 203 -67.19 34.80 24.59
CA SER A 203 -67.26 34.11 23.30
C SER A 203 -66.07 34.18 22.33
N GLY A 204 -65.52 32.99 22.08
CA GLY A 204 -65.76 32.41 20.76
C GLY A 204 -64.54 32.15 19.89
N GLY A 205 -64.27 30.86 19.66
CA GLY A 205 -64.13 30.37 18.28
C GLY A 205 -62.74 29.91 17.82
N GLY A 206 -62.53 28.59 17.89
CA GLY A 206 -62.29 27.77 16.70
C GLY A 206 -60.88 27.68 16.11
N GLY A 207 -60.40 26.45 15.90
CA GLY A 207 -59.27 26.16 15.00
C GLY A 207 -58.64 24.78 15.18
N GLN A 208 -59.32 23.72 14.74
CA GLN A 208 -58.73 22.40 14.45
C GLN A 208 -57.87 22.46 13.18
N GLN A 209 -56.72 21.77 13.21
CA GLN A 209 -55.96 21.08 12.13
C GLN A 209 -54.48 21.11 12.55
N GLN A 210 -53.66 20.06 12.47
CA GLN A 210 -53.69 18.90 11.59
C GLN A 210 -52.77 17.82 12.20
N GLU A 211 -53.28 16.60 12.31
CA GLU A 211 -52.55 15.38 12.62
C GLU A 211 -52.87 14.43 11.47
N LYS A 212 -51.89 14.14 10.60
CA LYS A 212 -51.82 13.02 9.65
C LYS A 212 -50.62 13.19 8.72
N GLU A 213 -49.49 12.59 9.08
CA GLU A 213 -48.45 12.22 8.13
C GLU A 213 -47.59 11.10 8.74
N GLN A 214 -48.18 9.91 8.88
CA GLN A 214 -47.43 8.69 9.14
C GLN A 214 -48.23 7.47 8.68
N GLU A 215 -48.24 7.24 7.36
CA GLU A 215 -48.48 5.93 6.74
C GLU A 215 -48.24 6.06 5.24
N GLY A 216 -47.01 5.75 4.80
CA GLY A 216 -46.67 5.93 3.39
C GLY A 216 -45.24 5.56 2.99
N GLN A 217 -44.53 4.71 3.74
CA GLN A 217 -43.27 4.11 3.27
C GLN A 217 -43.13 2.69 3.82
N ASP A 218 -43.93 1.75 3.30
CA ASP A 218 -43.64 0.32 3.54
C ASP A 218 -44.12 -0.64 2.45
N LYS A 219 -44.35 -0.16 1.21
CA LYS A 219 -44.75 -1.04 0.09
C LYS A 219 -44.09 -0.72 -1.24
N GLN A 220 -42.78 -0.50 -1.25
CA GLN A 220 -42.02 -0.45 -2.50
C GLN A 220 -40.59 -1.00 -2.34
N GLN A 221 -40.47 -2.20 -1.77
CA GLN A 221 -39.24 -2.99 -1.90
C GLN A 221 -39.53 -4.48 -1.65
N GLN A 222 -40.38 -5.07 -2.50
CA GLN A 222 -40.41 -6.51 -2.75
C GLN A 222 -41.19 -6.71 -4.05
N GLY A 223 -40.47 -6.84 -5.16
CA GLY A 223 -41.07 -6.99 -6.48
C GLY A 223 -40.17 -6.52 -7.62
N ASN A 224 -38.91 -6.97 -7.63
CA ASN A 224 -38.21 -7.37 -8.86
C ASN A 224 -37.02 -8.26 -8.50
#